data_AF-A0A519JQ23-F1
#
_entry.id   AF-A0A519JQ23-F1
#
_cell.length_a   1.000
_cell.length_b   1.000
_cell.length_c   1.000
_cell.angle_alpha   90.00
_cell.angle_beta   90.00
_cell.angle_gamma   90.00
#
_symmetry.space_group_name_H-M   'P 1'
#
loop_
_entity.id
_entity.type
_entity.pdbx_description
1 polymer ?
#
loop_
_entity_poly.entity_id
_entity_poly.type
_entity_poly.pdbx_seq_one_letter_code
_entity_poly.pdbx_strand_id
1 'polypeptide(L)'
;MTPLLKSSLLTLALVLTFIVGWELYWRSQNLGLSYNDDESLWAHTRKEIYRSSPSRPVIIGSSRVKFDLDLATWEATTGEKPIQLALAGTAPRPLLTDLANDPKFKGTLIIGVTEGLFFAPDGSFPEREATKRVNFYPRWSLSQQ
;
A
#
# COMPACT_ATOMS: atom_id res chain seq x y z
N MET A 1 -51.35 -4.77 7.91
CA MET A 1 -50.01 -4.15 7.85
C MET A 1 -50.16 -2.67 7.63
N THR A 2 -49.59 -1.84 8.52
CA THR A 2 -49.60 -0.38 8.41
C THR A 2 -48.94 0.06 7.08
N PRO A 3 -49.33 1.19 6.49
CA PRO A 3 -48.75 1.67 5.23
C PRO A 3 -47.23 1.83 5.31
N LEU A 4 -46.70 2.21 6.48
CA LEU A 4 -45.26 2.28 6.74
C LEU A 4 -44.56 0.92 6.59
N LEU A 5 -45.17 -0.17 7.09
CA LEU A 5 -44.60 -1.51 6.98
C LEU A 5 -44.52 -1.99 5.53
N LYS A 6 -45.50 -1.64 4.69
CA LYS A 6 -45.50 -1.98 3.25
C LYS A 6 -44.38 -1.25 2.51
N SER A 7 -44.22 0.06 2.76
CA SER A 7 -43.14 0.84 2.16
C SER A 7 -41.76 0.37 2.62
N SER A 8 -41.58 0.05 3.90
CA SER A 8 -40.31 -0.47 4.41
C SER A 8 -39.92 -1.81 3.78
N LEU A 9 -40.88 -2.72 3.58
CA LEU A 9 -40.63 -4.00 2.92
C LEU A 9 -40.26 -3.84 1.45
N LEU A 10 -40.92 -2.91 0.74
CA LEU A 10 -40.58 -2.60 -0.64
C LEU A 10 -39.16 -2.03 -0.74
N THR A 11 -38.81 -1.07 0.11
CA THR A 11 -37.45 -0.50 0.16
C THR A 11 -36.41 -1.57 0.46
N LEU A 12 -36.67 -2.45 1.43
CA LEU A 12 -35.76 -3.56 1.76
C LEU A 12 -35.57 -4.50 0.57
N ALA A 13 -36.65 -4.87 -0.12
CA ALA A 13 -36.58 -5.72 -1.31
C ALA A 13 -35.77 -5.09 -2.44
N LEU A 14 -35.95 -3.78 -2.69
CA LEU A 14 -35.19 -3.04 -3.69
C LEU A 14 -33.70 -2.95 -3.34
N VAL A 15 -33.38 -2.62 -2.08
CA VAL A 15 -32.00 -2.54 -1.61
C VAL A 15 -31.31 -3.91 -1.69
N LEU A 16 -31.98 -4.98 -1.25
CA LEU A 16 -31.44 -6.33 -1.35
C LEU A 16 -31.23 -6.76 -2.81
N THR A 17 -32.20 -6.50 -3.68
CA THR A 17 -32.09 -6.82 -5.11
C THR A 17 -30.91 -6.08 -5.74
N PHE A 18 -30.73 -4.79 -5.40
CA PHE A 18 -29.61 -4.01 -5.88
C PHE A 18 -28.27 -4.54 -5.36
N ILE A 19 -28.13 -4.79 -4.07
CA ILE A 19 -26.88 -5.30 -3.46
C ILE A 19 -26.53 -6.67 -4.04
N VAL A 20 -27.50 -7.58 -4.15
CA VAL A 20 -27.29 -8.92 -4.72
C VAL A 20 -26.90 -8.82 -6.20
N GLY A 21 -27.59 -7.99 -6.98
CA GLY A 21 -27.26 -7.76 -8.39
C GLY A 21 -25.87 -7.17 -8.56
N TRP A 22 -25.50 -6.20 -7.72
CA TRP A 22 -24.19 -5.56 -7.71
C TRP A 22 -23.07 -6.55 -7.38
N GLU A 23 -23.23 -7.36 -6.33
CA GLU A 23 -22.26 -8.38 -5.93
C GLU A 23 -22.10 -9.45 -7.03
N LEU A 24 -23.20 -9.93 -7.62
CA LEU A 24 -23.14 -10.91 -8.71
C LEU A 24 -22.46 -10.32 -9.94
N TYR A 25 -22.75 -9.06 -10.29
CA TYR A 25 -22.07 -8.36 -11.36
C TYR A 25 -20.55 -8.32 -11.12
N TRP A 26 -20.10 -7.85 -9.96
CA TRP A 26 -18.67 -7.77 -9.66
C TRP A 26 -17.98 -9.13 -9.61
N ARG A 27 -18.62 -10.16 -9.03
CA ARG A 27 -18.09 -11.53 -9.06
C ARG A 27 -17.97 -12.09 -10.47
N SER A 28 -18.84 -11.68 -11.40
CA SER A 28 -18.76 -12.11 -12.79
C SER A 28 -17.63 -11.47 -13.59
N GLN A 29 -17.04 -10.36 -13.11
CA GLN A 29 -15.98 -9.65 -13.83
C GLN A 29 -14.59 -10.35 -13.76
N ASN A 30 -14.48 -11.52 -13.13
CA ASN A 30 -13.20 -12.20 -12.85
C ASN A 30 -12.19 -11.30 -12.13
N LEU A 31 -12.65 -10.25 -11.45
CA LEU A 31 -11.82 -9.38 -10.63
C LEU A 31 -11.58 -10.07 -9.29
N GLY A 32 -10.32 -10.38 -9.00
CA GLY A 32 -9.92 -10.93 -7.70
C GLY A 32 -10.06 -9.89 -6.60
N LEU A 33 -10.26 -10.36 -5.36
CA LEU A 33 -10.09 -9.50 -4.18
C LEU A 33 -8.66 -8.94 -4.20
N SER A 34 -8.55 -7.62 -4.21
CA SER A 34 -7.27 -6.92 -4.17
C SER A 34 -7.30 -5.85 -3.08
N TYR A 35 -6.14 -5.55 -2.53
CA TYR A 35 -5.97 -4.44 -1.62
C TYR A 35 -5.97 -3.12 -2.39
N ASN A 36 -6.48 -2.06 -1.76
CA ASN A 36 -6.30 -0.70 -2.27
C ASN A 36 -4.84 -0.28 -2.03
N ASP A 37 -4.07 -0.09 -3.11
CA ASP A 37 -2.67 0.33 -3.03
C ASP A 37 -2.55 1.86 -2.86
N ASP A 38 -3.10 2.35 -1.74
CA ASP A 38 -3.21 3.77 -1.43
C ASP A 38 -2.16 4.24 -0.40
N GLU A 39 -2.20 5.53 -0.09
CA GLU A 39 -1.31 6.15 0.89
C GLU A 39 -1.47 5.54 2.29
N SER A 40 -2.67 5.08 2.64
CA SER A 40 -3.00 4.48 3.95
C SER A 40 -2.33 3.12 4.11
N LEU A 41 -2.39 2.26 3.10
CA LEU A 41 -1.70 0.97 3.09
C LEU A 41 -0.18 1.15 3.18
N TRP A 42 0.37 2.12 2.45
CA TRP A 42 1.80 2.41 2.50
C TRP A 42 2.22 2.94 3.88
N ALA A 43 1.46 3.87 4.45
CA ALA A 43 1.73 4.44 5.78
C ALA A 43 1.65 3.39 6.89
N HIS A 44 0.67 2.48 6.82
CA HIS A 44 0.58 1.33 7.70
C HIS A 44 1.85 0.47 7.60
N THR A 45 2.28 0.11 6.39
CA THR A 45 3.48 -0.69 6.16
C THR A 45 4.75 0.03 6.62
N ARG A 46 4.84 1.35 6.45
CA ARG A 46 5.95 2.19 6.92
C ARG A 46 6.05 2.21 8.44
N LYS A 47 4.93 2.13 9.15
CA LYS A 47 4.88 2.04 10.63
C LYS A 47 5.39 0.70 11.15
N GLU A 48 5.30 -0.37 10.37
CA GLU A 48 5.80 -1.70 10.75
C GLU A 48 7.30 -1.72 11.05
N ILE A 49 8.06 -0.75 10.50
CA ILE A 49 9.50 -0.57 10.75
C ILE A 49 9.84 -0.59 12.24
N TYR A 50 8.98 -0.02 13.08
CA TYR A 50 9.26 0.14 14.51
C TYR A 50 8.67 -0.97 15.39
N ARG A 51 8.12 -2.04 14.80
CA ARG A 51 7.68 -3.21 15.59
C ARG A 51 8.85 -4.02 16.15
N SER A 52 10.05 -3.87 15.59
CA SER A 52 11.28 -4.47 16.08
C SER A 52 12.41 -3.43 16.19
N SER A 53 13.37 -3.66 17.08
CA SER A 53 14.62 -2.90 17.16
C SER A 53 15.80 -3.85 17.36
N PRO A 54 16.73 -3.99 16.39
CA PRO A 54 16.74 -3.35 15.07
C PRO A 54 15.50 -3.68 14.21
N SER A 55 15.19 -2.79 13.26
CA SER A 55 14.15 -3.03 12.27
C SER A 55 14.54 -4.21 11.38
N ARG A 56 13.54 -5.00 10.98
CA ARG A 56 13.71 -5.99 9.91
C ARG A 56 14.20 -5.30 8.63
N PRO A 57 14.87 -6.01 7.70
CA PRO A 57 15.33 -5.42 6.45
C PRO A 57 14.22 -4.67 5.73
N VAL A 58 14.46 -3.42 5.41
CA VAL A 58 13.53 -2.57 4.65
C VAL A 58 13.96 -2.55 3.20
N ILE A 59 12.99 -2.68 2.30
CA ILE A 59 13.21 -2.67 0.86
C ILE A 59 12.46 -1.49 0.26
N ILE A 60 13.19 -0.61 -0.42
CA ILE A 60 12.61 0.48 -1.22
C ILE A 60 13.02 0.30 -2.67
N GLY A 61 12.23 0.83 -3.60
CA GLY A 61 12.48 0.68 -5.02
C GLY A 61 11.28 1.03 -5.86
N SER A 62 11.39 0.72 -7.15
CA SER A 62 10.30 0.85 -8.13
C SER A 62 9.47 -0.44 -8.23
N SER A 63 8.66 -0.56 -9.29
CA SER A 63 7.95 -1.80 -9.63
C SER A 63 8.89 -3.01 -9.81
N ARG A 64 10.16 -2.79 -10.20
CA ARG A 64 11.14 -3.87 -10.39
C ARG A 64 11.35 -4.67 -9.12
N VAL A 65 11.68 -4.01 -8.02
CA VAL A 65 11.85 -4.70 -6.74
C VAL A 65 10.50 -5.02 -6.07
N LYS A 66 9.44 -4.25 -6.34
CA LYS A 66 8.10 -4.55 -5.81
C LYS A 66 7.56 -5.88 -6.32
N PHE A 67 7.79 -6.21 -7.60
CA PHE A 67 7.18 -7.37 -8.26
C PHE A 67 8.17 -8.50 -8.57
N ASP A 68 9.45 -8.20 -8.83
CA ASP A 68 10.42 -9.25 -9.17
C ASP A 68 11.03 -9.92 -7.94
N LEU A 69 10.89 -9.33 -6.74
CA LEU A 69 11.44 -9.92 -5.52
C LEU A 69 10.45 -10.91 -4.88
N ASP A 70 10.80 -12.19 -4.91
CA ASP A 70 10.03 -13.23 -4.23
C ASP A 70 10.25 -13.19 -2.71
N LEU A 71 9.26 -12.71 -1.98
CA LEU A 71 9.33 -12.51 -0.53
C LEU A 71 9.39 -13.84 0.25
N ALA A 72 8.81 -14.92 -0.30
CA ALA A 72 8.83 -16.23 0.34
C ALA A 72 10.23 -16.85 0.30
N THR A 73 10.89 -16.79 -0.85
CA THR A 73 12.29 -17.21 -1.03
C THR A 73 13.22 -16.35 -0.20
N TRP A 74 13.00 -15.04 -0.13
CA TRP A 74 13.75 -14.16 0.77
C TRP A 74 13.66 -14.66 2.20
N GLU A 75 12.45 -14.80 2.75
CA GLU A 75 12.24 -15.24 4.14
C GLU A 75 12.84 -16.63 4.42
N ALA A 76 12.69 -17.57 3.48
CA ALA A 76 13.30 -18.90 3.59
C ALA A 76 14.84 -18.86 3.59
N THR A 77 15.45 -17.89 2.90
CA THR A 77 16.90 -17.76 2.75
C THR A 77 17.53 -16.95 3.89
N THR A 78 16.88 -15.88 4.33
CA THR A 78 17.41 -14.95 5.33
C THR A 78 16.93 -15.24 6.75
N GLY A 79 15.86 -16.04 6.90
CA GLY A 79 15.21 -16.31 8.19
C GLY A 79 14.32 -15.17 8.69
N GLU A 80 14.14 -14.10 7.91
CA GLU A 80 13.27 -12.98 8.26
C GLU A 80 12.59 -12.38 7.04
N LYS A 81 11.28 -12.18 7.12
CA LYS A 81 10.53 -11.45 6.09
C LYS A 81 10.94 -9.96 6.08
N PRO A 82 11.12 -9.32 4.93
CA PRO A 82 11.48 -7.91 4.86
C PRO A 82 10.23 -7.03 4.94
N ILE A 83 10.42 -5.74 5.20
CA ILE A 83 9.39 -4.70 5.09
C ILE A 83 9.47 -4.11 3.69
N GLN A 84 8.49 -4.44 2.84
CA GLN A 84 8.44 -3.99 1.45
C GLN A 84 7.77 -2.62 1.36
N LEU A 85 8.55 -1.58 1.06
CA LEU A 85 8.09 -0.19 0.87
C LEU A 85 8.27 0.30 -0.57
N ALA A 86 8.69 -0.56 -1.51
CA ALA A 86 8.77 -0.20 -2.92
C ALA A 86 7.41 0.23 -3.48
N LEU A 87 7.44 1.20 -4.38
CA LEU A 87 6.27 1.81 -5.00
C LEU A 87 6.38 1.65 -6.52
N ALA A 88 5.28 1.25 -7.16
CA ALA A 88 5.29 0.97 -8.59
C ALA A 88 5.39 2.28 -9.39
N GLY A 89 6.30 2.34 -10.36
CA GLY A 89 6.45 3.49 -11.25
C GLY A 89 6.98 4.78 -10.60
N THR A 90 7.54 4.69 -9.38
CA THR A 90 8.06 5.86 -8.66
C THR A 90 9.58 5.86 -8.54
N ALA A 91 10.13 7.02 -8.18
CA ALA A 91 11.52 7.14 -7.75
C ALA A 91 11.62 6.79 -6.26
N PRO A 92 12.56 5.93 -5.82
CA PRO A 92 12.70 5.60 -4.40
C PRO A 92 13.48 6.66 -3.61
N ARG A 93 14.01 7.72 -4.27
CA ARG A 93 14.80 8.77 -3.62
C ARG A 93 14.05 9.50 -2.49
N PRO A 94 12.78 9.89 -2.62
CA PRO A 94 12.05 10.50 -1.51
C PRO A 94 11.91 9.57 -0.29
N LEU A 95 11.71 8.27 -0.52
CA LEU A 95 11.65 7.27 0.55
C LEU A 95 13.02 7.07 1.22
N LEU A 96 14.10 7.10 0.44
CA LEU A 96 15.46 7.07 0.96
C LEU A 96 15.73 8.28 1.87
N THR A 97 15.37 9.49 1.41
CA THR A 97 15.52 10.72 2.19
C THR A 97 14.68 10.69 3.46
N ASP A 98 13.44 10.20 3.41
CA ASP A 98 12.58 10.00 4.60
C ASP A 98 13.26 9.10 5.64
N LEU A 99 13.68 7.90 5.22
CA LEU A 99 14.29 6.91 6.11
C LEU A 99 15.65 7.37 6.64
N ALA A 100 16.44 8.07 5.84
CA ALA A 100 17.73 8.62 6.26
C ALA A 100 17.60 9.73 7.30
N ASN A 101 16.54 10.54 7.21
CA ASN A 101 16.26 11.62 8.15
C ASN A 101 15.51 11.16 9.41
N ASP A 102 15.11 9.89 9.48
CA ASP A 102 14.41 9.32 10.62
C ASP A 102 15.40 8.82 11.70
N PRO A 103 15.54 9.53 12.84
CA PRO A 103 16.51 9.17 13.86
C PRO A 103 16.19 7.83 14.56
N LYS A 104 14.94 7.36 14.46
CA LYS A 104 14.48 6.10 15.03
C LYS A 104 14.75 4.90 14.13
N PHE A 105 15.02 5.12 12.84
CA PHE A 105 15.36 4.03 11.94
C PHE A 105 16.73 3.44 12.29
N LYS A 106 16.75 2.14 12.60
CA LYS A 106 17.94 1.34 12.88
C LYS A 106 17.79 0.00 12.18
N GLY A 107 18.63 -0.33 11.22
CA GLY A 107 18.55 -1.61 10.51
C GLY A 107 19.15 -1.52 9.11
N THR A 108 18.88 -2.54 8.31
CA THR A 108 19.36 -2.66 6.93
C THR A 108 18.33 -2.10 5.95
N LEU A 109 18.79 -1.24 5.03
CA LEU A 109 17.99 -0.72 3.92
C LEU A 109 18.55 -1.25 2.60
N ILE A 110 17.69 -1.87 1.80
CA ILE A 110 18.00 -2.34 0.44
C ILE A 110 17.27 -1.45 -0.55
N ILE A 111 17.99 -0.99 -1.56
CA ILE A 111 17.51 0.01 -2.51
C ILE A 111 17.54 -0.57 -3.92
N GLY A 112 16.37 -0.77 -4.50
CA GLY A 112 16.23 -1.09 -5.92
C GLY A 112 16.52 0.13 -6.79
N VAL A 113 17.60 0.06 -7.57
CA VAL A 113 17.95 1.10 -8.54
C VAL A 113 17.44 0.68 -9.92
N THR A 114 16.40 1.37 -10.39
CA THR A 114 15.99 1.33 -11.80
C THR A 114 16.35 2.68 -12.40
N GLU A 115 17.39 2.75 -13.22
CA GLU A 115 18.11 3.98 -13.55
C GLU A 115 17.19 5.10 -14.03
N GLY A 116 16.28 4.81 -14.96
CA GLY A 116 15.34 5.80 -15.50
C GLY A 116 14.33 6.36 -14.49
N LEU A 117 14.06 5.64 -13.39
CA LEU A 117 13.20 6.10 -12.30
C LEU A 117 14.01 6.69 -11.15
N PHE A 118 15.14 6.06 -10.81
CA PHE A 118 16.00 6.50 -9.71
C PHE A 118 16.60 7.88 -10.01
N PHE A 119 17.12 8.07 -11.22
CA PHE A 119 17.69 9.34 -11.68
C PHE A 119 16.67 10.24 -12.39
N ALA A 120 15.37 9.97 -12.24
CA ALA A 120 14.34 10.86 -12.74
C ALA A 120 14.52 12.27 -12.13
N PRO A 121 14.29 13.35 -12.88
CA PRO A 121 14.43 14.72 -12.37
C PRO A 121 13.55 14.98 -11.15
N ASP A 122 13.96 15.91 -10.30
CA ASP A 122 13.13 16.37 -9.18
C ASP A 122 11.84 17.03 -9.69
N GLY A 123 10.72 16.77 -9.02
CA GLY A 123 9.39 17.23 -9.45
C GLY A 123 8.79 16.45 -10.62
N SER A 124 9.50 15.45 -11.16
CA SER A 124 8.94 14.52 -12.14
C SER A 124 7.82 13.68 -11.51
N PHE A 125 6.93 13.14 -12.35
CA PHE A 125 5.81 12.30 -11.88
C PHE A 125 6.26 11.17 -10.92
N PRO A 126 7.31 10.37 -11.24
CA PRO A 126 7.79 9.32 -10.33
C PRO A 126 8.26 9.83 -8.96
N GLU A 127 8.86 11.02 -8.91
CA GLU A 127 9.33 11.62 -7.66
C GLU A 127 8.14 12.15 -6.83
N ARG A 128 7.20 12.87 -7.46
CA ARG A 128 6.04 13.42 -6.76
C ARG A 128 5.15 12.34 -6.14
N GLU A 129 4.93 11.23 -6.83
CA GLU A 129 4.09 10.14 -6.28
C GLU A 129 4.74 9.48 -5.06
N ALA A 130 6.07 9.33 -5.05
CA ALA A 130 6.80 8.87 -3.87
C ALA A 130 6.72 9.91 -2.73
N THR A 131 6.95 11.18 -3.05
CA THR A 131 6.87 12.29 -2.08
C THR A 131 5.47 12.46 -1.48
N LYS A 132 4.41 12.20 -2.26
CA LYS A 132 3.03 12.18 -1.77
C LYS A 132 2.85 11.17 -0.63
N ARG A 133 3.42 9.96 -0.76
CA ARG A 133 3.34 8.90 0.26
C ARG A 133 4.09 9.27 1.53
N VAL A 134 5.31 9.79 1.38
CA VAL A 134 6.12 10.31 2.49
C VAL A 134 5.39 11.43 3.24
N ASN A 135 4.85 12.42 2.53
CA ASN A 135 4.13 13.55 3.13
C ASN A 135 2.76 13.19 3.74
N PHE A 136 2.23 12.02 3.39
CA PHE A 136 0.99 11.51 3.97
C PHE A 136 1.23 10.84 5.33
N TYR A 137 2.31 10.06 5.45
CA TYR A 137 2.60 9.23 6.64
C TYR A 137 2.56 9.98 7.99
N PRO A 138 3.13 11.19 8.15
CA PRO A 138 3.07 11.92 9.43
C PRO A 138 1.65 12.30 9.88
N ARG A 139 0.70 12.36 8.96
CA ARG A 139 -0.71 12.73 9.20
C ARG A 139 -1.64 11.52 9.20
N TRP A 140 -1.08 10.32 9.00
CA TRP A 140 -1.86 9.10 8.88
C TRP A 140 -2.33 8.60 10.24
N SER A 141 -3.56 8.07 10.27
CA SER A 141 -4.16 7.40 11.44
C SER A 141 -4.87 6.11 11.01
N LEU A 142 -5.04 5.19 11.96
CA LEU A 142 -5.75 3.92 11.72
C LEU A 142 -7.22 4.12 11.28
N SER A 143 -7.81 5.28 11.55
CA SER A 143 -9.17 5.63 11.11
C SER A 143 -9.28 5.97 9.62
N GLN A 144 -8.17 6.00 8.89
CA GLN A 144 -8.11 6.27 7.45
C GLN A 144 -7.93 4.98 6.62
N GLN A 145 -8.14 3.80 7.24
CA GLN A 145 -8.16 2.50 6.57
C GLN A 145 -9.58 2.09 6.18
#